data_AF-A0A480BY30-F1
#
_entry.id   AF-A0A480BY30-F1
#
_cell.length_a   1.000
_cell.length_b   1.000
_cell.length_c   1.000
_cell.angle_alpha   90.00
_cell.angle_beta   90.00
_cell.angle_gamma   90.00
#
_symmetry.space_group_name_H-M   'P 1'
#
loop_
_entity.id
_entity.type
_entity.pdbx_description
1 polymer ?
#
loop_
_entity_poly.entity_id
_entity_poly.type
_entity_poly.pdbx_seq_one_letter_code
_entity_poly.pdbx_strand_id
1 'polypeptide(L)'
;MAGIAPFHVMEVMGHAAAAAAAGHDVVHMEVGEPDFDTAEPIVEAGVRALRDGQTHYTLALGLPALREAIAGFYGSRHAIAVEPRQVVVTVGASGALQLALWALVGPGDEVLLTDPGYPCNRHFVLLAGGTPVTLPTGPESGWQPTAEQIEAALTPRTRAVLLASPANPTGAVISRGELTRIAALLRERGVALIADEIYHGLVYEADTCSALACDPQALVVNSFSKYFGMTGWRLGWLVVPDALLRPVEKLAQNLF
;
A
#
# COMPACT_ATOMS: atom_id res chain seq x y z
N MET A 1 2.05 21.00 8.06
CA MET A 1 1.81 21.55 6.71
C MET A 1 3.08 22.04 6.02
N ALA A 2 3.96 22.81 6.67
CA ALA A 2 5.14 23.41 6.01
C ALA A 2 6.12 22.43 5.33
N GLY A 3 6.08 21.12 5.66
CA GLY A 3 6.92 20.08 5.04
C GLY A 3 6.20 19.16 4.03
N ILE A 4 4.96 19.46 3.64
CA ILE A 4 4.22 18.68 2.63
C ILE A 4 4.31 19.41 1.29
N ALA A 5 4.99 18.80 0.33
CA ALA A 5 5.10 19.31 -1.03
C ALA A 5 3.84 18.94 -1.84
N PRO A 6 3.48 19.73 -2.88
CA PRO A 6 2.42 19.33 -3.80
C PRO A 6 2.79 18.02 -4.50
N PHE A 7 1.78 17.21 -4.82
CA PHE A 7 1.98 16.02 -5.62
C PHE A 7 2.06 16.45 -7.10
N HIS A 8 3.27 16.59 -7.63
CA HIS A 8 3.52 17.14 -8.97
C HIS A 8 2.75 16.43 -10.09
N VAL A 9 2.43 15.13 -9.96
CA VAL A 9 1.57 14.42 -10.92
C VAL A 9 0.21 15.12 -11.09
N MET A 10 -0.38 15.63 -9.99
CA MET A 10 -1.66 16.35 -10.05
C MET A 10 -1.52 17.71 -10.72
N GLU A 11 -0.36 18.38 -10.59
CA GLU A 11 -0.09 19.63 -11.30
C GLU A 11 0.06 19.39 -12.81
N VAL A 12 0.79 18.33 -13.19
CA VAL A 12 0.93 17.91 -14.60
C VAL A 12 -0.44 17.54 -15.19
N MET A 13 -1.26 16.78 -14.46
CA MET A 13 -2.62 16.44 -14.89
C MET A 13 -3.48 17.70 -15.08
N GLY A 14 -3.36 18.70 -14.19
CA GLY A 14 -4.04 19.99 -14.32
C GLY A 14 -3.62 20.76 -15.58
N HIS A 15 -2.32 20.77 -15.88
CA HIS A 15 -1.81 21.38 -17.11
C HIS A 15 -2.26 20.64 -18.37
N ALA A 16 -2.26 19.29 -18.34
CA ALA A 16 -2.74 18.46 -19.44
C ALA A 16 -4.23 18.71 -19.73
N ALA A 17 -5.05 18.79 -18.69
CA ALA A 17 -6.48 19.12 -18.81
C ALA A 17 -6.70 20.52 -19.40
N ALA A 18 -5.92 21.51 -18.97
CA ALA A 18 -5.99 22.87 -19.52
C ALA A 18 -5.59 22.92 -21.01
N ALA A 19 -4.55 22.17 -21.41
CA ALA A 19 -4.13 22.07 -22.80
C ALA A 19 -5.20 21.41 -23.69
N ALA A 20 -5.80 20.31 -23.22
CA ALA A 20 -6.91 19.66 -23.92
C ALA A 20 -8.12 20.59 -24.07
N ALA A 21 -8.48 21.33 -23.02
CA ALA A 21 -9.56 22.32 -23.06
C ALA A 21 -9.29 23.48 -24.03
N ALA A 22 -8.02 23.81 -24.29
CA ALA A 22 -7.60 24.78 -25.30
C ALA A 22 -7.57 24.21 -26.74
N GLY A 23 -7.96 22.94 -26.93
CA GLY A 23 -8.03 22.29 -28.24
C GLY A 23 -6.72 21.63 -28.70
N HIS A 24 -5.75 21.44 -27.80
CA HIS A 24 -4.55 20.68 -28.11
C HIS A 24 -4.83 19.18 -28.07
N ASP A 25 -4.17 18.43 -28.95
CA ASP A 25 -4.09 16.97 -28.87
C ASP A 25 -3.06 16.58 -27.79
N VAL A 26 -3.50 15.85 -26.76
CA VAL A 26 -2.71 15.56 -25.55
C VAL A 26 -2.64 14.05 -25.36
N VAL A 27 -1.41 13.53 -25.31
CA VAL A 27 -1.14 12.13 -24.95
C VAL A 27 -0.80 12.06 -23.47
N HIS A 28 -1.61 11.32 -22.71
CA HIS A 28 -1.47 11.18 -21.26
C HIS A 28 -0.52 10.03 -20.90
N MET A 29 0.50 10.33 -20.08
CA MET A 29 1.50 9.37 -19.56
C MET A 29 1.87 9.64 -18.09
N GLU A 30 1.09 10.47 -17.41
CA GLU A 30 1.40 11.02 -16.08
C GLU A 30 0.67 10.31 -14.93
N VAL A 31 -0.48 9.69 -15.18
CA VAL A 31 -1.30 9.04 -14.14
C VAL A 31 -1.18 7.52 -14.22
N GLY A 32 -0.82 6.89 -13.10
CA GLY A 32 -0.73 5.43 -13.01
C GLY A 32 -2.07 4.77 -12.69
N GLU A 33 -3.13 4.99 -13.47
CA GLU A 33 -4.37 4.21 -13.40
C GLU A 33 -4.54 3.32 -14.63
N PRO A 34 -5.21 2.16 -14.50
CA PRO A 34 -5.46 1.32 -15.65
C PRO A 34 -6.42 1.99 -16.63
N ASP A 35 -6.25 1.74 -17.92
CA ASP A 35 -7.04 2.26 -19.04
C ASP A 35 -8.31 1.43 -19.34
N PHE A 36 -8.65 0.49 -18.46
CA PHE A 36 -9.84 -0.33 -18.53
C PHE A 36 -10.87 0.05 -17.46
N ASP A 37 -12.15 -0.06 -17.81
CA ASP A 37 -13.25 0.19 -16.89
C ASP A 37 -13.36 -0.90 -15.80
N THR A 38 -14.01 -0.55 -14.69
CA THR A 38 -14.40 -1.54 -13.67
C THR A 38 -15.27 -2.63 -14.30
N ALA A 39 -14.92 -3.90 -14.07
CA ALA A 39 -15.61 -5.03 -14.67
C ALA A 39 -17.13 -5.03 -14.35
N GLU A 40 -17.95 -5.29 -15.36
CA GLU A 40 -19.42 -5.20 -15.28
C GLU A 40 -20.05 -5.92 -14.08
N PRO A 41 -19.64 -7.15 -13.70
CA PRO A 41 -20.20 -7.82 -12.52
C PRO A 41 -20.02 -7.02 -11.21
N ILE A 42 -18.95 -6.24 -11.09
CA ILE A 42 -18.68 -5.37 -9.94
C ILE A 42 -19.62 -4.16 -9.96
N VAL A 43 -19.79 -3.54 -11.13
CA VAL A 43 -20.73 -2.42 -11.33
C VAL A 43 -22.15 -2.85 -10.94
N GLU A 44 -22.61 -3.98 -11.45
CA GLU A 44 -23.94 -4.52 -11.15
C GLU A 44 -24.12 -4.87 -9.67
N ALA A 45 -23.09 -5.36 -9.00
CA ALA A 45 -23.11 -5.60 -7.55
C ALA A 45 -23.26 -4.27 -6.77
N GLY A 46 -22.54 -3.22 -7.18
CA GLY A 46 -22.68 -1.88 -6.60
C GLY A 46 -24.07 -1.29 -6.79
N VAL A 47 -24.62 -1.36 -8.01
CA VAL A 47 -25.99 -0.89 -8.30
C VAL A 47 -27.02 -1.63 -7.47
N ARG A 48 -26.88 -2.95 -7.32
CA ARG A 48 -27.77 -3.76 -6.49
C ARG A 48 -27.70 -3.35 -5.02
N ALA A 49 -26.50 -3.19 -4.46
CA ALA A 49 -26.32 -2.76 -3.08
C ALA A 49 -27.01 -1.41 -2.79
N LEU A 50 -26.94 -0.47 -3.74
CA LEU A 50 -27.65 0.81 -3.64
C LEU A 50 -29.18 0.64 -3.67
N ARG A 51 -29.70 -0.20 -4.58
CA ARG A 51 -31.15 -0.50 -4.67
C ARG A 51 -31.68 -1.21 -3.44
N ASP A 52 -30.87 -2.07 -2.83
CA ASP A 52 -31.19 -2.83 -1.63
C ASP A 52 -31.04 -2.01 -0.34
N GLY A 53 -30.63 -0.74 -0.44
CA GLY A 53 -30.51 0.16 0.70
C GLY A 53 -29.29 -0.10 1.59
N GLN A 54 -28.21 -0.68 1.06
CA GLN A 54 -26.95 -0.89 1.77
C GLN A 54 -26.14 0.42 1.90
N THR A 55 -26.73 1.42 2.55
CA THR A 55 -26.23 2.80 2.62
C THR A 55 -26.00 3.30 4.05
N HIS A 56 -26.04 2.39 5.03
CA HIS A 56 -25.81 2.68 6.44
C HIS A 56 -24.36 2.43 6.86
N TYR A 57 -24.02 2.86 8.08
CA TYR A 57 -22.71 2.59 8.66
C TYR A 57 -22.36 1.11 8.64
N THR A 58 -21.11 0.83 8.30
CA THR A 58 -20.49 -0.49 8.43
C THR A 58 -19.65 -0.54 9.71
N LEU A 59 -19.14 -1.71 10.06
CA LEU A 59 -18.17 -1.82 11.16
C LEU A 59 -16.87 -1.10 10.78
N ALA A 60 -16.17 -0.53 11.76
CA ALA A 60 -14.96 0.27 11.53
C ALA A 60 -13.85 -0.48 10.76
N LEU A 61 -13.77 -1.80 10.87
CA LEU A 61 -12.79 -2.62 10.15
C LEU A 61 -13.32 -3.16 8.80
N GLY A 62 -14.53 -2.77 8.41
CA GLY A 62 -15.23 -3.23 7.21
C GLY A 62 -16.25 -4.33 7.45
N LEU A 63 -16.98 -4.66 6.38
CA LEU A 63 -17.98 -5.72 6.36
C LEU A 63 -17.35 -7.09 6.64
N PRO A 64 -17.91 -7.93 7.54
CA PRO A 64 -17.38 -9.27 7.81
C PRO A 64 -17.20 -10.12 6.55
N ALA A 65 -18.21 -10.14 5.67
CA ALA A 65 -18.18 -10.90 4.43
C ALA A 65 -17.04 -10.48 3.48
N LEU A 66 -16.71 -9.18 3.41
CA LEU A 66 -15.59 -8.71 2.59
C LEU A 66 -14.24 -9.11 3.21
N ARG A 67 -14.12 -9.06 4.54
CA ARG A 67 -12.91 -9.49 5.24
C ARG A 67 -12.65 -10.99 5.06
N GLU A 68 -13.70 -11.81 5.11
CA GLU A 68 -13.64 -13.24 4.79
C GLU A 68 -13.23 -13.49 3.34
N ALA A 69 -13.80 -12.74 2.38
CA ALA A 69 -13.45 -12.86 0.97
C ALA A 69 -11.99 -12.48 0.70
N ILE A 70 -11.48 -11.41 1.32
CA ILE A 70 -10.07 -11.01 1.20
C ILE A 70 -9.15 -12.07 1.84
N ALA A 71 -9.49 -12.60 3.00
CA ALA A 71 -8.73 -13.70 3.61
C ALA A 71 -8.67 -14.94 2.69
N GLY A 72 -9.81 -15.34 2.10
CA GLY A 72 -9.86 -16.41 1.11
C GLY A 72 -9.07 -16.10 -0.18
N PHE A 73 -8.99 -14.83 -0.57
CA PHE A 73 -8.15 -14.39 -1.70
C PHE A 73 -6.67 -14.66 -1.43
N TYR A 74 -6.15 -14.40 -0.22
CA TYR A 74 -4.78 -14.79 0.13
C TYR A 74 -4.56 -16.31 0.08
N GLY A 75 -5.53 -17.10 0.54
CA GLY A 75 -5.47 -18.56 0.46
C GLY A 75 -5.41 -19.07 -0.98
N SER A 76 -6.27 -18.56 -1.85
CA SER A 76 -6.35 -18.98 -3.26
C SER A 76 -5.22 -18.44 -4.14
N ARG A 77 -4.83 -17.17 -3.96
CA ARG A 77 -3.85 -16.50 -4.81
C ARG A 77 -2.41 -16.75 -4.38
N HIS A 78 -2.17 -16.85 -3.08
CA HIS A 78 -0.82 -16.90 -2.50
C HIS A 78 -0.55 -18.17 -1.69
N ALA A 79 -1.55 -19.04 -1.47
CA ALA A 79 -1.46 -20.18 -0.55
C ALA A 79 -1.08 -19.75 0.88
N ILE A 80 -1.56 -18.59 1.31
CA ILE A 80 -1.31 -18.02 2.64
C ILE A 80 -2.61 -18.03 3.45
N ALA A 81 -2.56 -18.60 4.64
CA ALA A 81 -3.67 -18.53 5.59
C ALA A 81 -3.66 -17.15 6.28
N VAL A 82 -4.69 -16.35 6.01
CA VAL A 82 -4.97 -15.09 6.72
C VAL A 82 -6.29 -15.27 7.46
N GLU A 83 -6.33 -14.93 8.74
CA GLU A 83 -7.59 -14.93 9.47
C GLU A 83 -8.42 -13.69 9.10
N PRO A 84 -9.75 -13.79 8.88
CA PRO A 84 -10.58 -12.62 8.53
C PRO A 84 -10.46 -11.46 9.52
N ARG A 85 -10.19 -11.76 10.80
CA ARG A 85 -9.98 -10.74 11.84
C ARG A 85 -8.73 -9.87 11.58
N GLN A 86 -7.73 -10.39 10.89
CA GLN A 86 -6.49 -9.67 10.53
C GLN A 86 -6.68 -8.72 9.35
N VAL A 87 -7.77 -8.86 8.60
CA VAL A 87 -8.10 -7.97 7.48
C VAL A 87 -8.83 -6.74 7.99
N VAL A 88 -8.35 -5.57 7.59
CA VAL A 88 -8.98 -4.26 7.82
C VAL A 88 -9.29 -3.64 6.46
N VAL A 89 -10.56 -3.41 6.17
CA VAL A 89 -10.98 -2.72 4.94
C VAL A 89 -10.77 -1.23 5.12
N THR A 90 -10.24 -0.56 4.09
CA THR A 90 -9.81 0.84 4.17
C THR A 90 -10.27 1.65 2.96
N VAL A 91 -10.23 2.97 3.11
CA VAL A 91 -10.46 3.93 2.01
C VAL A 91 -9.25 3.92 1.05
N GLY A 92 -9.19 2.89 0.21
CA GLY A 92 -8.06 2.58 -0.66
C GLY A 92 -6.77 2.21 0.10
N ALA A 93 -5.71 1.91 -0.66
CA ALA A 93 -4.37 1.69 -0.09
C ALA A 93 -3.84 2.88 0.72
N SER A 94 -4.22 4.12 0.36
CA SER A 94 -3.81 5.32 1.10
C SER A 94 -4.32 5.30 2.54
N GLY A 95 -5.56 4.86 2.78
CA GLY A 95 -6.08 4.68 4.13
C GLY A 95 -5.36 3.56 4.90
N ALA A 96 -4.99 2.47 4.21
CA ALA A 96 -4.20 1.38 4.79
C ALA A 96 -2.79 1.83 5.21
N LEU A 97 -2.08 2.59 4.34
CA LEU A 97 -0.77 3.17 4.67
C LEU A 97 -0.86 4.12 5.85
N GLN A 98 -1.89 4.97 5.91
CA GLN A 98 -2.12 5.87 7.04
C GLN A 98 -2.32 5.09 8.35
N LEU A 99 -3.21 4.10 8.36
CA LEU A 99 -3.45 3.28 9.55
C LEU A 99 -2.21 2.50 9.99
N ALA A 100 -1.46 1.91 9.04
CA ALA A 100 -0.23 1.19 9.33
C ALA A 100 0.82 2.10 9.99
N LEU A 101 1.05 3.29 9.42
CA LEU A 101 2.05 4.22 9.94
C LEU A 101 1.60 4.83 11.27
N TRP A 102 0.35 5.26 11.42
CA TRP A 102 -0.16 5.81 12.68
C TRP A 102 -0.23 4.79 13.81
N ALA A 103 -0.35 3.50 13.51
CA ALA A 103 -0.28 2.45 14.52
C ALA A 103 1.15 2.15 15.00
N LEU A 104 2.16 2.49 14.20
CA LEU A 104 3.55 2.08 14.41
C LEU A 104 4.48 3.21 14.82
N VAL A 105 4.27 4.41 14.28
CA VAL A 105 5.24 5.52 14.22
C VAL A 105 4.74 6.69 15.04
N GLY A 106 5.64 7.29 15.83
CA GLY A 106 5.41 8.53 16.55
C GLY A 106 6.56 9.53 16.42
N PRO A 107 6.50 10.64 17.19
CA PRO A 107 7.54 11.66 17.20
C PRO A 107 8.94 11.10 17.49
N GLY A 108 9.87 11.34 16.56
CA GLY A 108 11.27 10.92 16.68
C GLY A 108 11.58 9.55 16.08
N ASP A 109 10.57 8.77 15.69
CA ASP A 109 10.77 7.51 14.98
C ASP A 109 11.19 7.75 13.52
N GLU A 110 11.98 6.84 12.98
CA GLU A 110 12.43 6.83 11.59
C GLU A 110 11.71 5.73 10.80
N VAL A 111 11.36 6.03 9.55
CA VAL A 111 10.82 5.04 8.60
C VAL A 111 11.69 5.02 7.36
N LEU A 112 12.24 3.85 7.04
CA LEU A 112 13.03 3.67 5.83
C LEU A 112 12.12 3.51 4.62
N LEU A 113 12.38 4.26 3.55
CA LEU A 113 11.64 4.27 2.28
C LEU A 113 12.61 4.15 1.11
N THR A 114 12.23 3.51 0.00
CA THR A 114 13.07 3.50 -1.21
C THR A 114 13.07 4.85 -1.93
N ASP A 115 14.19 5.18 -2.56
CA ASP A 115 14.34 6.31 -3.48
C ASP A 115 15.04 5.83 -4.76
N PRO A 116 14.38 5.82 -5.94
CA PRO A 116 13.02 6.28 -6.17
C PRO A 116 11.95 5.42 -5.48
N GLY A 117 10.83 6.04 -5.13
CA GLY A 117 9.67 5.40 -4.52
C GLY A 117 8.44 6.28 -4.64
N TYR A 118 7.26 5.77 -4.24
CA TYR A 118 6.02 6.53 -4.38
C TYR A 118 6.08 7.83 -3.56
N PRO A 119 5.98 9.02 -4.20
CA PRO A 119 6.30 10.30 -3.55
C PRO A 119 5.46 10.64 -2.31
N CYS A 120 4.25 10.08 -2.21
CA CYS A 120 3.37 10.35 -1.07
C CYS A 120 3.79 9.61 0.21
N ASN A 121 4.60 8.56 0.13
CA ASN A 121 4.97 7.74 1.30
C ASN A 121 5.68 8.57 2.37
N ARG A 122 6.64 9.43 1.99
CA ARG A 122 7.32 10.34 2.92
C ARG A 122 6.36 11.27 3.65
N HIS A 123 5.27 11.66 3.00
CA HIS A 123 4.28 12.57 3.58
C HIS A 123 3.39 11.86 4.60
N PHE A 124 3.05 10.58 4.38
CA PHE A 124 2.38 9.78 5.42
C PHE A 124 3.26 9.63 6.67
N VAL A 125 4.57 9.40 6.50
CA VAL A 125 5.52 9.33 7.63
C VAL A 125 5.55 10.65 8.41
N LEU A 126 5.69 11.77 7.71
CA LEU A 126 5.69 13.11 8.34
C LEU A 126 4.36 13.40 9.08
N LEU A 127 3.22 13.00 8.52
CA LEU A 127 1.91 13.17 9.15
C LEU A 127 1.73 12.27 10.39
N ALA A 128 2.45 11.15 10.48
CA ALA A 128 2.55 10.35 11.69
C ALA A 128 3.50 10.93 12.75
N GLY A 129 4.21 12.02 12.44
CA GLY A 129 5.24 12.62 13.29
C GLY A 129 6.61 11.96 13.17
N GLY A 130 6.77 10.99 12.28
CA GLY A 130 8.04 10.31 12.01
C GLY A 130 8.94 11.08 11.04
N THR A 131 10.17 10.57 10.91
CA THR A 131 11.19 11.05 9.98
C THR A 131 11.38 10.05 8.84
N PRO A 132 11.06 10.40 7.58
CA PRO A 132 11.37 9.54 6.45
C PRO A 132 12.88 9.54 6.19
N VAL A 133 13.46 8.34 6.09
CA VAL A 133 14.87 8.13 5.74
C VAL A 133 14.91 7.38 4.42
N THR A 134 15.58 7.92 3.42
CA THR A 134 15.58 7.35 2.07
C THR A 134 16.69 6.32 1.89
N LEU A 135 16.37 5.25 1.17
CA LEU A 135 17.26 4.20 0.72
C LEU A 135 17.46 4.36 -0.79
N PRO A 136 18.59 4.93 -1.24
CA PRO A 136 18.88 5.05 -2.65
C PRO A 136 18.97 3.67 -3.31
N THR A 137 18.25 3.50 -4.41
CA THR A 137 18.25 2.30 -5.24
C THR A 137 18.49 2.68 -6.69
N GLY A 138 19.22 1.84 -7.42
CA GLY A 138 19.63 2.13 -8.79
C GLY A 138 19.65 0.87 -9.65
N PRO A 139 20.05 0.99 -10.93
CA PRO A 139 20.16 -0.15 -11.83
C PRO A 139 21.02 -1.29 -11.28
N GLU A 140 22.06 -0.98 -10.50
CA GLU A 140 22.96 -1.93 -9.86
C GLU A 140 22.28 -2.84 -8.83
N SER A 141 21.19 -2.38 -8.21
CA SER A 141 20.36 -3.16 -7.28
C SER A 141 19.03 -3.59 -7.90
N GLY A 142 18.86 -3.40 -9.21
CA GLY A 142 17.59 -3.66 -9.90
C GLY A 142 16.46 -2.77 -9.42
N TRP A 143 16.77 -1.56 -8.94
CA TRP A 143 15.82 -0.58 -8.40
C TRP A 143 15.03 -1.05 -7.17
N GLN A 144 15.61 -1.99 -6.40
CA GLN A 144 15.07 -2.45 -5.12
C GLN A 144 16.19 -2.48 -4.07
N PRO A 145 15.89 -2.33 -2.77
CA PRO A 145 16.89 -2.37 -1.72
C PRO A 145 17.29 -3.81 -1.38
N THR A 146 18.53 -4.01 -0.94
CA THR A 146 18.97 -5.28 -0.35
C THR A 146 18.89 -5.24 1.18
N ALA A 147 18.93 -6.42 1.80
CA ALA A 147 19.00 -6.57 3.25
C ALA A 147 20.23 -5.85 3.84
N GLU A 148 21.38 -5.88 3.15
CA GLU A 148 22.59 -5.17 3.59
C GLU A 148 22.42 -3.66 3.54
N GLN A 149 21.78 -3.12 2.49
CA GLN A 149 21.50 -1.69 2.39
C GLN A 149 20.54 -1.24 3.50
N ILE A 150 19.54 -2.06 3.80
CA ILE A 150 18.61 -1.82 4.91
C ILE A 150 19.36 -1.88 6.24
N GLU A 151 20.16 -2.92 6.49
CA GLU A 151 20.92 -3.10 7.74
C GLU A 151 21.84 -1.90 8.01
N ALA A 152 22.55 -1.42 7.00
CA ALA A 152 23.43 -0.27 7.11
C ALA A 152 22.70 1.04 7.45
N ALA A 153 21.42 1.15 7.10
CA ALA A 153 20.59 2.32 7.35
C ALA A 153 19.80 2.24 8.66
N LEU A 154 19.75 1.07 9.32
CA LEU A 154 19.04 0.92 10.59
C LEU A 154 19.69 1.75 11.69
N THR A 155 18.85 2.43 12.47
CA THR A 155 19.23 3.15 13.69
C THR A 155 18.36 2.68 14.86
N PRO A 156 18.71 3.02 16.12
CA PRO A 156 17.84 2.78 17.27
C PRO A 156 16.47 3.48 17.17
N ARG A 157 16.29 4.44 16.25
CA ARG A 157 15.02 5.13 16.01
C ARG A 157 14.22 4.50 14.87
N THR A 158 14.79 3.58 14.10
CA THR A 158 14.08 2.95 12.99
C THR A 158 12.93 2.09 13.51
N ARG A 159 11.71 2.46 13.14
CA ARG A 159 10.49 1.80 13.60
C ARG A 159 9.85 0.92 12.54
N ALA A 160 9.97 1.31 11.28
CA ALA A 160 9.45 0.54 10.16
C ALA A 160 10.32 0.70 8.90
N VAL A 161 10.22 -0.30 8.01
CA VAL A 161 10.66 -0.22 6.62
C VAL A 161 9.43 -0.40 5.75
N LEU A 162 9.20 0.54 4.84
CA LEU A 162 8.09 0.49 3.89
C LEU A 162 8.64 0.22 2.49
N LEU A 163 8.26 -0.94 1.95
CA LEU A 163 8.70 -1.42 0.64
C LEU A 163 7.49 -1.62 -0.27
N ALA A 164 7.63 -1.29 -1.55
CA ALA A 164 6.64 -1.59 -2.57
C ALA A 164 7.20 -2.61 -3.56
N SER A 165 6.43 -3.66 -3.85
CA SER A 165 6.84 -4.69 -4.82
C SER A 165 5.60 -5.35 -5.43
N PRO A 166 5.35 -5.17 -6.75
CA PRO A 166 6.06 -4.28 -7.68
C PRO A 166 6.05 -2.81 -7.25
N ALA A 167 7.13 -2.07 -7.54
CA ALA A 167 7.30 -0.69 -7.11
C ALA A 167 6.75 0.34 -8.12
N ASN A 168 6.16 1.42 -7.63
CA ASN A 168 5.98 2.67 -8.38
C ASN A 168 7.07 3.66 -7.93
N PRO A 169 7.88 4.21 -8.85
CA PRO A 169 7.67 4.30 -10.31
C PRO A 169 8.41 3.25 -11.16
N THR A 170 9.25 2.40 -10.56
CA THR A 170 10.25 1.63 -11.33
C THR A 170 9.73 0.36 -11.99
N GLY A 171 8.56 -0.14 -11.56
CA GLY A 171 8.02 -1.44 -11.94
C GLY A 171 8.80 -2.63 -11.35
N ALA A 172 9.85 -2.38 -10.57
CA ALA A 172 10.76 -3.41 -10.10
C ALA A 172 10.12 -4.30 -9.03
N VAL A 173 10.51 -5.57 -9.01
CA VAL A 173 10.00 -6.60 -8.09
C VAL A 173 11.13 -7.08 -7.17
N ILE A 174 10.87 -7.12 -5.87
CA ILE A 174 11.77 -7.73 -4.90
C ILE A 174 11.66 -9.25 -5.04
N SER A 175 12.79 -9.93 -5.26
CA SER A 175 12.80 -11.39 -5.33
C SER A 175 12.38 -12.01 -3.99
N ARG A 176 11.75 -13.19 -4.02
CA ARG A 176 11.39 -13.92 -2.79
C ARG A 176 12.58 -14.15 -1.86
N GLY A 177 13.73 -14.49 -2.42
CA GLY A 177 14.96 -14.70 -1.65
C GLY A 177 15.35 -13.44 -0.89
N GLU A 178 15.39 -12.29 -1.57
CA GLU A 178 15.76 -11.02 -0.95
C GLU A 178 14.72 -10.55 0.07
N LEU A 179 13.42 -10.65 -0.25
CA LEU A 179 12.35 -10.33 0.68
C LEU A 179 12.41 -11.19 1.96
N THR A 180 12.80 -12.47 1.83
CA THR A 180 13.00 -13.37 2.98
C THR A 180 14.15 -12.90 3.87
N ARG A 181 15.26 -12.45 3.28
CA ARG A 181 16.42 -11.91 4.02
C ARG A 181 16.07 -10.62 4.74
N ILE A 182 15.38 -9.71 4.06
CA ILE A 182 14.90 -8.45 4.64
C ILE A 182 13.96 -8.73 5.81
N ALA A 183 12.94 -9.58 5.60
CA ALA A 183 11.99 -9.98 6.62
C ALA A 183 12.67 -10.57 7.88
N ALA A 184 13.66 -11.45 7.69
CA ALA A 184 14.42 -12.02 8.79
C ALA A 184 15.21 -10.96 9.57
N LEU A 185 15.93 -10.07 8.88
CA LEU A 185 16.68 -8.97 9.48
C LEU A 185 15.76 -8.06 10.31
N LEU A 186 14.63 -7.63 9.75
CA LEU A 186 13.72 -6.70 10.42
C LEU A 186 13.10 -7.34 11.67
N ARG A 187 12.72 -8.62 11.59
CA ARG A 187 12.23 -9.38 12.74
C ARG A 187 13.27 -9.49 13.85
N GLU A 188 14.53 -9.78 13.52
CA GLU A 188 15.63 -9.83 14.51
C GLU A 188 15.88 -8.48 15.20
N ARG A 189 15.62 -7.38 14.48
CA ARG A 189 15.81 -6.00 14.98
C ARG A 189 14.56 -5.41 15.63
N GLY A 190 13.43 -6.12 15.61
CA GLY A 190 12.16 -5.62 16.14
C GLY A 190 11.59 -4.43 15.34
N VAL A 191 11.94 -4.34 14.05
CA VAL A 191 11.50 -3.29 13.13
C VAL A 191 10.34 -3.85 12.29
N ALA A 192 9.27 -3.06 12.10
CA ALA A 192 8.12 -3.51 11.34
C ALA A 192 8.38 -3.49 9.82
N LEU A 193 7.93 -4.52 9.11
CA LEU A 193 7.86 -4.52 7.64
C LEU A 193 6.47 -4.09 7.19
N ILE A 194 6.37 -3.02 6.42
CA ILE A 194 5.16 -2.60 5.71
C ILE A 194 5.39 -2.88 4.23
N ALA A 195 4.62 -3.80 3.66
CA ALA A 195 4.70 -4.17 2.25
C ALA A 195 3.49 -3.62 1.48
N ASP A 196 3.74 -2.73 0.53
CA ASP A 196 2.76 -2.28 -0.45
C ASP A 196 2.77 -3.24 -1.66
N GLU A 197 1.73 -4.07 -1.72
CA GLU A 197 1.53 -5.12 -2.72
C GLU A 197 0.46 -4.71 -3.75
N ILE A 198 0.14 -3.42 -3.87
CA ILE A 198 -0.97 -2.92 -4.72
C ILE A 198 -0.89 -3.34 -6.19
N TYR A 199 0.31 -3.63 -6.70
CA TYR A 199 0.54 -4.07 -8.09
C TYR A 199 0.60 -5.60 -8.25
N HIS A 200 0.34 -6.39 -7.20
CA HIS A 200 0.21 -7.84 -7.33
C HIS A 200 -0.84 -8.21 -8.38
N GLY A 201 -0.48 -9.15 -9.26
CA GLY A 201 -1.29 -9.56 -10.40
C GLY A 201 -1.07 -8.73 -11.67
N LEU A 202 -0.37 -7.59 -11.60
CA LEU A 202 0.06 -6.79 -12.75
C LEU A 202 1.56 -7.02 -13.00
N VAL A 203 1.92 -8.26 -13.32
CA VAL A 203 3.32 -8.69 -13.47
C VAL A 203 3.45 -9.51 -14.75
N TYR A 204 4.53 -9.28 -15.49
CA TYR A 204 4.76 -9.91 -16.80
C TYR A 204 5.67 -11.14 -16.70
N GLU A 205 6.91 -10.95 -16.26
CA GLU A 205 7.96 -11.98 -16.33
C GLU A 205 8.50 -12.42 -14.95
N ALA A 206 8.12 -11.71 -13.88
CA ALA A 206 8.59 -11.97 -12.52
C ALA A 206 7.53 -12.69 -11.68
N ASP A 207 7.98 -13.53 -10.75
CA ASP A 207 7.12 -14.05 -9.69
C ASP A 207 7.01 -13.01 -8.57
N THR A 208 5.79 -12.78 -8.09
CA THR A 208 5.54 -11.97 -6.88
C THR A 208 5.41 -12.86 -5.66
N CYS A 209 5.95 -12.39 -4.55
CA CYS A 209 5.84 -13.04 -3.24
C CYS A 209 5.23 -12.05 -2.26
N SER A 210 4.11 -12.41 -1.64
CA SER A 210 3.60 -11.61 -0.53
C SER A 210 4.57 -11.64 0.64
N ALA A 211 4.72 -10.52 1.33
CA ALA A 211 5.54 -10.40 2.52
C ALA A 211 5.09 -11.36 3.64
N LEU A 212 3.80 -11.71 3.69
CA LEU A 212 3.26 -12.68 4.66
C LEU A 212 3.84 -14.10 4.48
N ALA A 213 4.34 -14.45 3.30
CA ALA A 213 5.03 -15.72 3.08
C ALA A 213 6.45 -15.74 3.67
N CYS A 214 7.03 -14.56 3.94
CA CYS A 214 8.38 -14.37 4.48
C CYS A 214 8.36 -14.00 5.97
N ASP A 215 7.37 -13.21 6.39
CA ASP A 215 7.10 -12.86 7.78
C ASP A 215 5.59 -12.73 8.02
N PRO A 216 4.98 -13.66 8.77
CA PRO A 216 3.57 -13.58 9.16
C PRO A 216 3.23 -12.37 10.04
N GLN A 217 4.23 -11.65 10.56
CA GLN A 217 4.04 -10.41 11.33
C GLN A 217 4.10 -9.14 10.47
N ALA A 218 4.39 -9.24 9.17
CA ALA A 218 4.41 -8.09 8.27
C ALA A 218 3.02 -7.47 8.14
N LEU A 219 2.99 -6.15 7.92
CA LEU A 219 1.77 -5.45 7.52
C LEU A 219 1.72 -5.43 6.00
N VAL A 220 0.61 -5.88 5.41
CA VAL A 220 0.43 -5.86 3.94
C VAL A 220 -0.66 -4.88 3.56
N VAL A 221 -0.29 -3.91 2.73
CA VAL A 221 -1.19 -2.97 2.07
C VAL A 221 -1.51 -3.46 0.68
N ASN A 222 -2.78 -3.45 0.31
CA ASN A 222 -3.21 -3.72 -1.06
C ASN A 222 -4.56 -3.02 -1.34
N SER A 223 -5.04 -3.06 -2.57
CA SER A 223 -6.22 -2.30 -2.99
C SER A 223 -6.94 -2.92 -4.17
N PHE A 224 -8.23 -2.59 -4.31
CA PHE A 224 -9.00 -2.88 -5.51
C PHE A 224 -8.64 -1.94 -6.68
N SER A 225 -7.83 -0.92 -6.42
CA SER A 225 -7.53 0.15 -7.36
C SER A 225 -6.90 -0.29 -8.69
N LYS A 226 -5.88 -1.16 -8.66
CA LYS A 226 -5.03 -1.42 -9.82
C LYS A 226 -5.41 -2.71 -10.53
N TYR A 227 -5.24 -3.85 -9.86
CA TYR A 227 -5.57 -5.15 -10.46
C TYR A 227 -7.05 -5.28 -10.86
N PHE A 228 -7.97 -4.71 -10.08
CA PHE A 228 -9.41 -4.81 -10.33
C PHE A 228 -10.01 -3.61 -11.10
N GLY A 229 -9.21 -2.60 -11.46
CA GLY A 229 -9.70 -1.42 -12.20
C GLY A 229 -10.69 -0.56 -11.41
N MET A 230 -10.49 -0.40 -10.10
CA MET A 230 -11.45 0.27 -9.21
C MET A 230 -10.85 1.52 -8.51
N THR A 231 -10.03 2.32 -9.19
CA THR A 231 -9.37 3.51 -8.59
C THR A 231 -10.37 4.46 -7.93
N GLY A 232 -11.48 4.76 -8.59
CA GLY A 232 -12.54 5.66 -8.12
C GLY A 232 -13.42 5.13 -6.98
N TRP A 233 -13.44 3.82 -6.73
CA TRP A 233 -14.27 3.19 -5.68
C TRP A 233 -13.70 3.37 -4.27
N ARG A 234 -12.42 3.75 -4.19
CA ARG A 234 -11.72 4.03 -2.92
C ARG A 234 -11.78 2.86 -1.93
N LEU A 235 -11.60 1.64 -2.41
CA LEU A 235 -11.64 0.43 -1.60
C LEU A 235 -10.26 -0.24 -1.58
N GLY A 236 -9.73 -0.49 -0.39
CA GLY A 236 -8.50 -1.27 -0.20
C GLY A 236 -8.50 -2.01 1.12
N TRP A 237 -7.35 -2.60 1.47
CA TRP A 237 -7.22 -3.30 2.74
C TRP A 237 -5.80 -3.26 3.29
N LEU A 238 -5.75 -3.50 4.60
CA LEU A 238 -4.54 -3.74 5.38
C LEU A 238 -4.67 -5.10 6.07
N VAL A 239 -3.68 -5.97 5.90
CA VAL A 239 -3.51 -7.15 6.75
C VAL A 239 -2.56 -6.79 7.89
N VAL A 240 -2.96 -7.09 9.13
CA VAL A 240 -2.17 -6.74 10.32
C VAL A 240 -1.89 -7.96 11.21
N PRO A 241 -0.76 -7.98 11.94
CA PRO A 241 -0.55 -8.93 13.02
C PRO A 241 -1.51 -8.67 14.19
N ASP A 242 -1.73 -9.72 15.00
CA ASP A 242 -2.65 -9.69 16.14
C ASP A 242 -2.40 -8.55 17.11
N ALA A 243 -1.12 -8.23 17.35
CA ALA A 243 -0.71 -7.17 18.25
C ALA A 243 -1.22 -5.77 17.82
N LEU A 244 -1.51 -5.57 16.53
CA LEU A 244 -1.95 -4.29 15.98
C LEU A 244 -3.46 -4.21 15.74
N LEU A 245 -4.21 -5.30 15.96
CA LEU A 245 -5.67 -5.32 15.76
C LEU A 245 -6.38 -4.21 16.54
N ARG A 246 -6.16 -4.17 17.86
CA ARG A 246 -6.83 -3.20 18.73
C ARG A 246 -6.36 -1.76 18.50
N PRO A 247 -5.05 -1.47 18.34
CA PRO A 247 -4.59 -0.15 17.94
C PRO A 247 -5.22 0.34 16.62
N VAL A 248 -5.21 -0.48 15.57
CA VAL A 248 -5.76 -0.12 14.26
C VAL A 248 -7.26 0.05 14.31
N GLU A 249 -7.98 -0.81 15.05
CA GLU A 249 -9.43 -0.65 15.24
C GLU A 249 -9.78 0.68 15.91
N LYS A 250 -9.04 1.09 16.95
CA LYS A 250 -9.25 2.40 17.59
C LYS A 250 -9.03 3.55 16.61
N LEU A 251 -7.98 3.48 15.80
CA LEU A 251 -7.72 4.50 14.77
C LEU A 251 -8.86 4.52 13.74
N ALA A 252 -9.26 3.35 13.24
CA ALA A 252 -10.34 3.23 12.25
C ALA A 252 -11.66 3.81 12.78
N GLN A 253 -12.04 3.50 14.02
CA GLN A 253 -13.25 4.01 14.68
C GLN A 253 -13.31 5.54 14.83
N ASN A 254 -12.15 6.22 14.88
CA ASN A 254 -12.08 7.65 15.14
C ASN A 254 -11.82 8.49 13.88
N LEU A 255 -11.29 7.88 12.82
CA LEU A 255 -10.77 8.59 11.64
C LEU A 255 -11.56 8.32 10.36
N PHE A 256 -12.40 7.28 10.34
CA PHE A 256 -13.25 6.88 9.22
C PHE A 256 -14.66 6.53 9.70
#